data_AF-A0A833PIK0-F1
#
_entry.id   AF-A0A833PIK0-F1
#
_cell.length_a   1.000
_cell.length_b   1.000
_cell.length_c   1.000
_cell.angle_alpha   90.00
_cell.angle_beta   90.00
_cell.angle_gamma   90.00
#
_symmetry.space_group_name_H-M   'P 1'
#
loop_
_entity.id
_entity.type
_entity.pdbx_description
1 polymer ?
#
loop_
_entity_poly.entity_id
_entity_poly.type
_entity_poly.pdbx_seq_one_letter_code
_entity_poly.pdbx_strand_id
1 'polypeptide(L)' 'MVFSLITIAGAKIWIENKVDFSKNKNLMVAAVTIILGTGDFALQFGDFNLGGIGTATFAALILNWFFSLNDKSEA' A
#
# COMPACT_ATOMS: atom_id res chain seq x y z
N MET A 1 18.54 -9.34 7.44
CA MET A 1 19.00 -9.53 6.05
C MET A 1 17.85 -9.91 5.11
N VAL A 2 17.01 -10.89 5.45
CA VAL A 2 15.88 -11.34 4.59
C VAL A 2 14.83 -10.24 4.36
N PHE A 3 14.54 -9.40 5.36
CA PHE A 3 13.59 -8.28 5.23
C PHE A 3 13.97 -7.32 4.09
N SER A 4 15.23 -6.92 4.00
CA SER A 4 15.73 -6.00 2.96
C SER A 4 15.64 -6.61 1.55
N LEU A 5 15.91 -7.91 1.40
CA LEU A 5 15.75 -8.62 0.13
C LEU A 5 14.29 -8.67 -0.32
N ILE A 6 13.35 -8.90 0.61
CA ILE A 6 11.91 -8.86 0.35
C ILE A 6 11.44 -7.46 -0.06
N THR A 7 11.92 -6.40 0.60
CA THR A 7 11.59 -5.02 0.23
C THR A 7 12.02 -4.71 -1.22
N ILE A 8 13.23 -5.13 -1.62
CA ILE A 8 13.73 -4.95 -2.99
C ILE A 8 12.93 -5.80 -3.98
N ALA A 9 12.54 -7.03 -3.61
CA ALA A 9 11.68 -7.86 -4.45
C ALA A 9 10.31 -7.22 -4.71
N GLY A 10 9.71 -6.58 -3.69
CA GLY A 10 8.46 -5.80 -3.85
C GLY A 10 8.60 -4.64 -4.84
N ALA A 11 9.67 -3.85 -4.72
CA ALA A 11 9.96 -2.77 -5.65
C ALA A 11 10.20 -3.29 -7.09
N LYS A 12 10.88 -4.43 -7.22
CA LYS A 12 11.12 -5.09 -8.51
C LYS A 12 9.81 -5.53 -9.18
N ILE A 13 8.84 -6.04 -8.42
CA ILE A 13 7.51 -6.42 -8.95
C ILE A 13 6.79 -5.22 -9.56
N TRP A 14 6.89 -4.02 -8.97
CA TRP A 14 6.28 -2.81 -9.55
C TRP A 14 6.93 -2.39 -10.87
N ILE A 15 8.26 -2.52 -10.96
CA ILE A 15 9.02 -2.22 -12.18
C ILE A 15 8.70 -3.26 -13.26
N GLU A 16 8.67 -4.55 -12.91
CA GLU A 16 8.36 -5.65 -13.84
C GLU A 16 6.93 -5.56 -14.37
N ASN A 17 5.96 -5.17 -13.53
CA ASN A 17 4.59 -4.92 -13.97
C ASN A 17 4.39 -3.57 -14.67
N LYS A 18 5.45 -2.80 -14.90
CA LYS A 18 5.40 -1.48 -15.55
C LYS A 18 4.38 -0.54 -14.88
N VAL A 19 4.38 -0.48 -13.55
CA VAL A 19 3.52 0.44 -12.80
C VAL A 19 3.89 1.86 -13.17
N ASP A 20 2.96 2.56 -13.83
CA ASP A 20 3.13 3.95 -14.22
C ASP A 20 2.90 4.87 -13.00
N PHE A 21 3.98 5.39 -12.43
CA PHE A 21 3.96 6.34 -11.32
C PHE A 21 3.64 7.77 -11.73
N SER A 22 3.53 8.07 -13.04
CA SER A 22 3.03 9.38 -13.49
C SER A 22 1.54 9.53 -13.22
N LYS A 23 0.82 8.41 -13.03
CA LYS A 23 -0.57 8.42 -12.60
C LYS A 23 -0.62 8.66 -11.09
N ASN A 24 -1.20 9.80 -10.68
CA ASN A 24 -1.39 10.18 -9.27
C ASN A 24 -1.96 9.03 -8.42
N LYS A 25 -2.89 8.23 -8.96
CA LYS A 25 -3.43 7.03 -8.34
C LYS A 25 -2.36 6.05 -7.86
N ASN A 26 -1.49 5.64 -8.78
CA ASN A 26 -0.46 4.63 -8.51
C ASN A 26 0.60 5.18 -7.55
N LEU A 27 0.96 6.45 -7.71
CA LEU A 27 1.88 7.15 -6.83
C LEU A 27 1.32 7.23 -5.40
N MET A 28 0.05 7.57 -5.24
CA MET A 28 -0.60 7.65 -3.94
C MET A 28 -0.70 6.28 -3.26
N VAL A 29 -1.08 5.24 -3.99
CA VAL A 29 -1.13 3.86 -3.45
C VAL A 29 0.26 3.39 -3.01
N ALA A 30 1.30 3.61 -3.82
CA ALA A 30 2.67 3.24 -3.46
C ALA A 30 3.18 4.02 -2.23
N ALA A 31 2.96 5.34 -2.21
CA ALA A 31 3.38 6.19 -1.10
C ALA A 31 2.69 5.81 0.22
N VAL A 32 1.38 5.59 0.22
CA VAL A 32 0.63 5.20 1.41
C VAL A 32 1.04 3.81 1.91
N THR A 33 1.27 2.87 0.99
CA THR A 33 1.75 1.52 1.36
C THR A 33 3.12 1.59 2.06
N ILE A 34 4.04 2.42 1.56
CA ILE A 34 5.35 2.60 2.19
C ILE A 34 5.22 3.31 3.54
N ILE A 35 4.51 4.44 3.61
CA ILE A 35 4.36 5.24 4.85
C ILE A 35 3.76 4.39 5.96
N LEU A 36 2.69 3.66 5.69
CA LEU A 36 2.03 2.84 6.70
C LEU A 36 2.82 1.57 7.02
N GLY A 37 3.50 0.98 6.04
CA GLY A 37 4.36 -0.19 6.25
C GLY A 37 5.60 0.12 7.08
N THR A 38 6.18 1.33 6.94
CA THR A 38 7.31 1.78 7.76
C THR A 38 6.89 2.41 9.09
N GLY A 39 5.66 2.89 9.18
CA GLY A 39 5.18 3.67 10.33
C GLY A 39 4.78 2.84 11.57
N ASP A 40 4.87 1.51 11.50
CA ASP A 40 4.47 0.57 12.56
C ASP A 40 3.12 0.92 13.20
N PHE A 41 2.15 1.29 12.36
CA PHE A 41 0.81 1.64 12.80
C PHE A 41 0.06 0.37 13.20
N ALA A 42 0.24 -0.08 14.44
CA ALA A 42 -0.50 -1.19 15.00
C ALA A 42 -1.91 -0.73 15.38
N LEU A 43 -2.92 -1.14 14.60
CA LEU A 43 -4.32 -0.93 14.96
C LEU A 43 -4.74 -2.04 15.92
N GLN A 44 -4.85 -1.67 17.19
CA GLN A 44 -5.33 -2.56 18.24
C GLN A 44 -6.86 -2.49 18.26
N PHE A 45 -7.52 -3.50 17.69
CA PHE A 45 -8.96 -3.69 17.80
C PHE A 45 -9.25 -4.75 18.86
N GLY A 46 -9.34 -4.32 20.13
CA GLY A 46 -9.57 -5.22 21.27
C GLY A 46 -8.42 -6.22 21.45
N ASP A 47 -8.71 -7.52 21.40
CA ASP A 47 -7.71 -8.61 21.45
C ASP A 47 -6.98 -8.87 20.11
N PHE A 48 -7.42 -8.23 19.03
CA PHE A 48 -6.83 -8.42 17.70
C PHE A 48 -5.81 -7.31 17.42
N ASN A 49 -4.52 -7.66 17.54
CA ASN A 49 -3.44 -6.75 17.19
C ASN A 49 -3.07 -6.94 15.71
N LEU A 50 -3.65 -6.09 14.85
CA LEU A 50 -3.18 -5.94 13.48
C LEU A 50 -1.87 -5.15 13.54
N GLY A 51 -0.75 -5.88 13.53
CA GLY A 51 0.59 -5.28 13.48
C GLY A 51 0.76 -4.38 12.26
N GLY A 52 1.79 -3.53 12.26
CA GLY A 52 1.98 -2.44 11.29
C GLY A 52 1.79 -2.84 9.81
N ILE A 53 2.22 -4.05 9.43
CA ILE A 53 2.08 -4.57 8.05
C ILE A 53 0.60 -4.85 7.68
N GLY A 54 -0.19 -5.36 8.64
CA GLY A 54 -1.61 -5.64 8.46
C GLY A 54 -2.41 -4.37 8.23
N THR A 55 -2.20 -3.37 9.09
CA THR A 55 -2.80 -2.04 8.95
C THR A 55 -2.41 -1.35 7.64
N ALA A 56 -1.14 -1.44 7.25
CA ALA A 56 -0.65 -0.87 5.99
C ALA A 56 -1.35 -1.48 4.77
N THR A 57 -1.54 -2.80 4.77
CA THR A 57 -2.23 -3.51 3.69
C THR A 57 -3.70 -3.12 3.61
N PHE A 58 -4.41 -3.05 4.75
CA PHE A 58 -5.81 -2.61 4.80
C PHE A 58 -5.99 -1.19 4.30
N ALA A 59 -5.12 -0.27 4.72
CA ALA A 59 -5.19 1.11 4.29
C ALA A 59 -4.84 1.28 2.80
N ALA A 60 -3.86 0.54 2.27
CA ALA A 60 -3.57 0.51 0.84
C ALA A 60 -4.77 -0.01 0.03
N LEU A 61 -5.46 -1.05 0.52
CA LEU A 61 -6.69 -1.58 -0.09
C LEU A 61 -7.83 -0.56 -0.06
N ILE A 62 -8.10 0.06 1.10
CA ILE A 62 -9.15 1.07 1.25
C ILE A 62 -8.89 2.28 0.35
N LEU A 63 -7.64 2.77 0.32
CA LEU A 63 -7.25 3.89 -0.51
C LEU A 63 -7.37 3.56 -2.00
N ASN A 64 -6.91 2.37 -2.41
CA ASN A 64 -7.05 1.90 -3.78
C ASN A 64 -8.53 1.75 -4.18
N TRP A 65 -9.39 1.25 -3.27
CA TRP A 65 -10.81 1.11 -3.50
C TRP A 65 -11.52 2.47 -3.58
N PHE A 66 -11.24 3.39 -2.65
CA PHE A 66 -11.79 4.73 -2.66
C PHE A 66 -11.42 5.49 -3.94
N PHE A 67 -10.16 5.42 -4.35
CA PHE A 67 -9.72 6.03 -5.60
C PHE A 67 -10.34 5.33 -6.82
N SER A 68 -10.48 4.00 -6.81
CA SER A 68 -11.11 3.25 -7.89
C SER A 68 -12.62 3.52 -8.03
N LEU A 69 -13.28 4.00 -6.97
CA LEU A 69 -14.68 4.45 -7.04
C LEU A 69 -14.79 5.87 -7.62
N ASN A 70 -13.83 6.75 -7.32
CA ASN A 70 -13.79 8.10 -7.89
C ASN A 70 -13.53 8.09 -9.42
N ASP A 71 -12.76 7.11 -9.90
CA ASP A 71 -12.50 6.86 -11.34
C ASP A 71 -13.78 6.44 -12.11
N LYS A 72 -14.82 5.94 -11.41
CA LYS A 72 -16.11 5.57 -11.99
C LYS A 72 -17.15 6.71 -11.97
N SER A 73 -16.85 7.85 -11.34
CA SER A 73 -17.78 8.98 -11.28
C SER A 73 -17.65 9.94 -12.47
N GLU A 74 -16.63 9.78 -13.33
CA GLU A 74 -16.42 10.60 -14.54
C GLU A 74 -16.66 9.82 -15.85
N ALA A 75 -17.44 8.73 -15.82
CA ALA A 75 -17.86 7.98 -17.01
C ALA A 75 -19.39 7.94 -17.17
#